data_AF-A0A2S4ZW70-F1
#
_entry.id   AF-A0A2S4ZW70-F1
#
_cell.length_a   1.000
_cell.length_b   1.000
_cell.length_c   1.000
_cell.angle_alpha   90.00
_cell.angle_beta   90.00
_cell.angle_gamma   90.00
#
_symmetry.space_group_name_H-M   'P 1'
#
loop_
_entity.id
_entity.type
_entity.pdbx_description
1 polymer ?
#
loop_
_entity_poly.entity_id
_entity_poly.type
_entity_poly.pdbx_seq_one_letter_code
_entity_poly.pdbx_strand_id
1 'polypeptide(L)'
;MTLSAERLSVRGSTFLPVPEDRPAIPAELRRRVLVKAGHRCAIPTCRRHPVEGQDALVVLPTSVSGGWHAGRHQRAEEEGALTKIPKGRRMEQAAVNALRSLFQSYDHVVEEISGQNDYGEDLFVTFTNAGRVTNDVIKVQVKGGASWRRSYGYAVPVRQHGDTWSNGNVPVFCVVFDPGTEQLYWANATEQLRRGVREGRQVRTVKVPATAVLDDTTLTLFVDTARAYVGGYRGRNAVLAHLGEMAGVVFSPSDHVLHWVNEYEEQLIFWQRPGESHATLLHSDLDWDPVPITPGKLLIPGGSPPGLKFGEDFPEDLRRMAPFPVVGGIILNMPEALWLASCFSATEWARREAESGASFPTGTGIDESGTVAP
;
A
#
# COMPACT_ATOMS: atom_id res chain seq x y z
N MET A 1 51.48 -2.70 -30.70
CA MET A 1 51.23 -1.52 -29.84
C MET A 1 49.94 -1.77 -29.09
N THR A 2 50.08 -2.25 -27.86
CA THR A 2 49.01 -2.58 -26.91
C THR A 2 48.67 -1.33 -26.12
N LEU A 3 47.40 -0.92 -26.09
CA LEU A 3 46.91 0.11 -25.18
C LEU A 3 45.98 -0.53 -24.16
N SER A 4 46.35 -0.31 -22.89
CA SER A 4 45.80 -0.89 -21.69
C SER A 4 44.56 -0.13 -21.23
N ALA A 5 43.57 -0.86 -20.72
CA ALA A 5 42.37 -0.31 -20.11
C ALA A 5 42.62 -0.10 -18.61
N GLU A 6 42.67 1.15 -18.16
CA GLU A 6 42.66 1.49 -16.73
C GLU A 6 41.22 1.52 -16.21
N ARG A 7 40.96 0.66 -15.21
CA ARG A 7 39.76 0.68 -14.37
C ARG A 7 39.90 1.77 -13.31
N LEU A 8 39.03 2.77 -13.35
CA LEU A 8 38.84 3.71 -12.24
C LEU A 8 37.95 3.10 -11.16
N SER A 9 38.54 2.92 -9.98
CA SER A 9 37.93 2.45 -8.73
C SER A 9 37.33 3.63 -7.98
N VAL A 10 36.01 3.64 -7.77
CA VAL A 10 35.31 4.63 -6.94
C VAL A 10 35.55 4.33 -5.46
N ARG A 11 36.36 5.16 -4.79
CA ARG A 11 36.39 5.35 -3.32
C ARG A 11 35.31 6.42 -3.04
N GLY A 12 34.36 6.28 -2.12
CA GLY A 12 34.49 6.02 -0.69
C GLY A 12 33.94 7.24 0.04
N SER A 13 32.67 7.17 0.47
CA SER A 13 31.94 8.23 1.18
C SER A 13 32.68 8.64 2.47
N THR A 14 33.09 9.89 2.55
CA THR A 14 33.70 10.50 3.74
C THR A 14 32.64 10.80 4.80
N PHE A 15 32.38 9.82 5.66
CA PHE A 15 31.84 10.10 6.99
C PHE A 15 32.90 10.89 7.78
N LEU A 16 32.50 12.03 8.36
CA LEU A 16 33.35 12.78 9.27
C LEU A 16 33.82 11.85 10.41
N PRO A 17 35.13 11.79 10.71
CA PRO A 17 35.65 10.92 11.75
C PRO A 17 35.05 11.32 13.10
N VAL A 18 34.45 10.34 13.78
CA VAL A 18 34.02 10.52 15.17
C VAL A 18 35.29 10.78 15.99
N PRO A 19 35.37 11.89 16.74
CA PRO A 19 36.55 12.18 17.55
C PRO A 19 36.83 11.02 18.52
N GLU A 20 38.07 10.50 18.49
CA GLU A 20 38.49 9.30 19.22
C GLU A 20 38.37 9.43 20.75
N ASP A 21 38.22 10.65 21.26
CA ASP A 21 38.19 10.97 22.69
C ASP A 21 36.78 11.10 23.30
N ARG A 22 35.73 10.61 22.65
CA ARG A 22 34.39 10.62 23.26
C ARG A 22 34.29 9.52 24.32
N PRO A 23 34.11 9.85 25.62
CA PRO A 23 33.95 8.83 26.64
C PRO A 23 32.71 7.99 26.34
N ALA A 24 32.86 6.66 26.43
CA ALA A 24 31.75 5.74 26.24
C ALA A 24 30.61 6.10 27.22
N ILE A 25 29.39 6.19 26.70
CA ILE A 25 28.21 6.43 27.54
C ILE A 25 28.13 5.31 28.57
N PRO A 26 28.09 5.60 29.88
CA PRO A 26 27.97 4.58 30.90
C PRO A 26 26.75 3.70 30.62
N ALA A 27 26.93 2.38 30.69
CA ALA A 27 25.90 1.41 30.32
C ALA A 27 24.57 1.65 31.06
N GLU A 28 24.64 2.11 32.30
CA GLU A 28 23.47 2.44 33.12
C GLU A 28 22.68 3.64 32.57
N LEU A 29 23.37 4.64 32.02
CA LEU A 29 22.73 5.81 31.42
C LEU A 29 22.02 5.43 30.12
N ARG A 30 22.68 4.61 29.27
CA ARG A 30 22.11 4.06 28.04
C ARG A 30 20.85 3.23 28.34
N ARG A 31 20.89 2.43 29.40
CA ARG A 31 19.75 1.61 29.86
C ARG A 31 18.58 2.47 30.37
N ARG A 32 18.85 3.51 31.15
CA ARG A 32 17.82 4.44 31.65
C ARG A 32 17.10 5.18 30.52
N VAL A 33 17.82 5.63 29.51
CA VAL A 33 17.24 6.32 28.34
C VAL A 33 16.32 5.39 27.56
N LEU A 34 16.74 4.15 27.32
CA LEU A 34 15.94 3.16 26.58
C LEU A 34 14.67 2.74 27.34
N VAL A 35 14.72 2.63 28.68
CA VAL A 35 13.53 2.33 29.49
C VAL A 35 12.55 3.50 29.53
N LYS A 36 13.04 4.75 29.61
CA LYS A 36 12.18 5.95 29.56
C LYS A 36 11.49 6.14 28.21
N ALA A 37 12.09 5.66 27.14
CA ALA A 37 11.54 5.69 25.78
C ALA A 37 10.56 4.52 25.48
N GLY A 38 10.19 3.72 26.48
CA GLY A 38 9.18 2.65 26.32
C GLY A 38 9.69 1.39 25.62
N HIS A 39 11.00 1.27 25.35
CA HIS A 39 11.56 0.04 24.77
C HIS A 39 11.60 -1.08 25.81
N ARG A 40 10.88 -2.18 25.53
CA ARG A 40 10.97 -3.40 26.34
C ARG A 40 12.38 -3.99 26.23
N CYS A 41 12.92 -4.45 27.34
CA CYS A 41 14.17 -5.22 27.35
C CYS A 41 13.96 -6.52 26.54
N ALA A 42 14.75 -6.72 25.49
CA ALA A 42 14.65 -7.89 24.59
C ALA A 42 15.20 -9.19 25.20
N ILE A 43 15.59 -9.19 26.49
CA ILE A 43 16.13 -10.36 27.18
C ILE A 43 14.97 -11.16 27.77
N PRO A 44 14.73 -12.43 27.36
CA PRO A 44 13.59 -13.23 27.81
C PRO A 44 13.51 -13.46 29.32
N THR A 45 14.61 -13.25 30.05
CA THR A 45 14.73 -13.47 31.50
C THR A 45 14.57 -12.21 32.35
N CYS A 46 14.31 -11.04 31.76
CA CYS A 46 14.21 -9.79 32.51
C CYS A 46 12.86 -9.67 33.25
N ARG A 47 12.87 -9.79 34.58
CA ARG A 47 11.67 -9.82 35.45
C ARG A 47 11.18 -8.46 35.98
N ARG A 48 11.48 -7.33 35.33
CA ARG A 48 10.98 -6.02 35.81
C ARG A 48 9.60 -5.71 35.19
N HIS A 49 8.57 -5.74 36.03
CA HIS A 49 7.18 -5.37 35.71
C HIS A 49 7.06 -3.90 35.24
N PRO A 50 6.04 -3.57 34.42
CA PRO A 50 5.72 -2.20 34.05
C PRO A 50 5.20 -1.39 35.25
N VAL A 51 5.40 -0.07 35.15
CA VAL A 51 5.13 0.95 36.17
C VAL A 51 3.63 0.99 36.53
N GLU A 52 3.35 1.11 37.82
CA GLU A 52 2.03 1.34 38.42
C GLU A 52 1.37 2.63 37.90
N GLY A 53 0.05 2.59 37.73
CA GLY A 53 -0.79 3.78 37.64
C GLY A 53 -2.02 3.61 36.77
N GLN A 54 -3.10 3.05 37.33
CA GLN A 54 -4.44 3.68 37.38
C GLN A 54 -5.47 2.70 37.95
N ASP A 55 -6.07 3.11 39.06
CA ASP A 55 -7.11 2.44 39.81
C ASP A 55 -8.38 2.19 38.99
N ALA A 56 -8.88 0.96 39.06
CA ALA A 56 -10.29 0.66 38.89
C ALA A 56 -10.72 -0.31 39.99
N LEU A 57 -11.32 0.26 41.03
CA LEU A 57 -12.03 -0.45 42.10
C LEU A 57 -13.01 -1.47 41.48
N VAL A 58 -12.83 -2.75 41.79
CA VAL A 58 -13.90 -3.75 41.72
C VAL A 58 -14.25 -4.15 43.14
N VAL A 59 -15.36 -3.61 43.63
CA VAL A 59 -16.02 -3.99 44.88
C VAL A 59 -16.71 -5.33 44.66
N LEU A 60 -16.29 -6.36 45.40
CA LEU A 60 -17.06 -7.61 45.55
C LEU A 60 -18.09 -7.42 46.68
N PRO A 61 -19.38 -7.74 46.47
CA PRO A 61 -20.28 -8.01 47.57
C PRO A 61 -20.29 -9.50 47.93
N THR A 62 -20.09 -9.71 49.22
CA THR A 62 -20.19 -10.94 49.99
C THR A 62 -21.60 -11.53 49.98
N SER A 63 -21.62 -12.86 50.11
CA SER A 63 -22.75 -13.73 50.45
C SER A 63 -23.68 -13.20 51.55
N VAL A 64 -24.99 -13.29 51.32
CA VAL A 64 -25.99 -13.45 52.40
C VAL A 64 -27.05 -14.46 51.94
N SER A 65 -27.32 -15.40 52.84
CA SER A 65 -28.31 -16.46 52.88
C SER A 65 -29.78 -16.01 52.76
N GLY A 66 -30.63 -16.85 52.16
CA GLY A 66 -32.09 -16.76 52.37
C GLY A 66 -32.93 -17.75 51.54
N GLY A 67 -33.49 -18.76 52.22
CA GLY A 67 -34.93 -19.04 52.16
C GLY A 67 -35.55 -19.78 50.97
N TRP A 68 -35.80 -21.08 51.19
CA TRP A 68 -36.83 -21.97 50.63
C TRP A 68 -38.10 -21.34 50.05
N HIS A 69 -38.55 -21.84 48.88
CA HIS A 69 -39.94 -22.26 48.64
C HIS A 69 -40.03 -23.26 47.47
N ALA A 70 -40.74 -24.36 47.70
CA ALA A 70 -41.03 -25.42 46.74
C ALA A 70 -42.22 -25.04 45.83
N GLY A 71 -42.13 -25.37 44.53
CA GLY A 71 -43.21 -25.10 43.57
C GLY A 71 -43.02 -25.74 42.18
N ARG A 72 -43.37 -27.03 42.09
CA ARG A 72 -43.95 -27.81 40.98
C ARG A 72 -44.04 -27.20 39.55
N HIS A 73 -43.81 -28.09 38.57
CA HIS A 73 -44.22 -28.07 37.13
C HIS A 73 -43.38 -27.25 36.14
N GLN A 74 -42.52 -27.90 35.35
CA GLN A 74 -42.82 -28.38 33.98
C GLN A 74 -41.59 -29.05 33.35
N ARG A 75 -41.79 -30.28 32.84
CA ARG A 75 -40.91 -30.88 31.83
C ARG A 75 -41.04 -30.02 30.57
N ALA A 76 -39.94 -29.39 30.15
CA ALA A 76 -39.73 -28.99 28.79
C ALA A 76 -38.44 -29.68 28.33
N GLU A 77 -38.57 -30.50 27.31
CA GLU A 77 -37.47 -31.13 26.61
C GLU A 77 -36.62 -30.04 25.95
N GLU A 78 -35.44 -29.77 26.50
CA GLU A 78 -34.37 -29.04 25.80
C GLU A 78 -33.73 -29.98 24.79
N GLU A 79 -34.39 -30.18 23.64
CA GLU A 79 -33.68 -30.54 22.42
C GLU A 79 -32.86 -29.33 21.98
N GLY A 80 -31.57 -29.36 22.30
CA GLY A 80 -30.60 -28.35 21.90
C GLY A 80 -30.62 -28.13 20.40
N ALA A 81 -31.08 -26.95 19.99
CA ALA A 81 -31.01 -26.48 18.61
C ALA A 81 -29.53 -26.33 18.18
N LEU A 82 -28.97 -27.42 17.64
CA LEU A 82 -27.67 -27.41 16.99
C LEU A 82 -27.68 -26.37 15.85
N THR A 83 -26.84 -25.34 15.99
CA THR A 83 -26.67 -24.29 15.00
C THR A 83 -26.20 -24.90 13.67
N LYS A 84 -27.04 -24.85 12.63
CA LYS A 84 -26.67 -25.30 11.28
C LYS A 84 -25.54 -24.42 10.74
N ILE A 85 -24.37 -24.99 10.47
CA ILE A 85 -23.28 -24.30 9.78
C ILE A 85 -23.77 -23.93 8.37
N PRO A 86 -23.78 -22.64 7.98
CA PRO A 86 -24.18 -22.23 6.64
C PRO A 86 -23.32 -22.93 5.58
N LYS A 87 -23.95 -23.47 4.52
CA LYS A 87 -23.25 -24.18 3.43
C LYS A 87 -22.13 -23.34 2.79
N GLY A 88 -22.33 -22.01 2.71
CA GLY A 88 -21.32 -21.08 2.21
C GLY A 88 -20.03 -21.09 3.02
N ARG A 89 -20.14 -21.13 4.36
CA ARG A 89 -19.00 -21.17 5.28
C ARG A 89 -18.17 -22.45 5.12
N ARG A 90 -18.84 -23.58 4.88
CA ARG A 90 -18.16 -24.87 4.68
C ARG A 90 -17.34 -24.87 3.38
N MET A 91 -17.87 -24.28 2.31
CA MET A 91 -17.18 -24.18 1.02
C MET A 91 -16.01 -23.19 1.07
N GLU A 92 -16.19 -22.06 1.74
CA GLU A 92 -15.12 -21.08 1.96
C GLU A 92 -13.97 -21.68 2.78
N GLN A 93 -14.28 -22.42 3.85
CA GLN A 93 -13.25 -23.13 4.62
C GLN A 93 -12.54 -24.21 3.79
N ALA A 94 -13.26 -24.94 2.94
CA ALA A 94 -12.65 -25.92 2.05
C ALA A 94 -11.67 -25.26 1.07
N ALA A 95 -12.03 -24.09 0.53
CA ALA A 95 -11.15 -23.30 -0.33
C ALA A 95 -9.88 -22.84 0.41
N VAL A 96 -10.04 -22.31 1.64
CA VAL A 96 -8.92 -21.89 2.50
C VAL A 96 -8.00 -23.07 2.80
N ASN A 97 -8.56 -24.23 3.14
CA ASN A 97 -7.79 -25.43 3.43
C ASN A 97 -7.04 -25.94 2.20
N ALA A 98 -7.69 -25.99 1.03
CA ALA A 98 -7.04 -26.41 -0.21
C ALA A 98 -5.84 -25.52 -0.55
N LEU A 99 -6.02 -24.20 -0.47
CA LEU A 99 -4.94 -23.25 -0.72
C LEU A 99 -3.81 -23.36 0.30
N ARG A 100 -4.15 -23.50 1.59
CA ARG A 100 -3.19 -23.69 2.67
C ARG A 100 -2.36 -24.94 2.45
N SER A 101 -3.00 -26.07 2.15
CA SER A 101 -2.32 -27.33 1.90
C SER A 101 -1.36 -27.24 0.73
N LEU A 102 -1.76 -26.57 -0.36
CA LEU A 102 -0.89 -26.36 -1.53
C LEU A 102 0.34 -25.51 -1.20
N PHE A 103 0.21 -24.41 -0.45
CA PHE A 103 1.38 -23.61 -0.08
C PHE A 103 2.30 -24.36 0.90
N GLN A 104 1.72 -25.06 1.88
CA GLN A 104 2.48 -25.77 2.91
C GLN A 104 3.24 -26.98 2.35
N SER A 105 2.72 -27.65 1.30
CA SER A 105 3.45 -28.76 0.65
C SER A 105 4.71 -28.31 -0.09
N TYR A 106 4.88 -27.00 -0.31
CA TYR A 106 6.08 -26.39 -0.89
C TYR A 106 6.79 -25.48 0.13
N ASP A 107 6.68 -25.81 1.41
CA ASP A 107 7.37 -25.16 2.54
C ASP A 107 7.07 -23.66 2.71
N HIS A 108 5.99 -23.15 2.14
CA HIS A 108 5.56 -21.77 2.38
C HIS A 108 4.79 -21.66 3.70
N VAL A 109 5.00 -20.54 4.41
CA VAL A 109 4.35 -20.31 5.71
C VAL A 109 3.01 -19.63 5.47
N VAL A 110 1.94 -20.22 5.99
CA VAL A 110 0.57 -19.73 5.85
C VAL A 110 -0.04 -19.46 7.21
N GLU A 111 -0.53 -18.24 7.42
CA GLU A 111 -1.21 -17.81 8.65
C GLU A 111 -2.64 -17.37 8.30
N GLU A 112 -3.63 -17.87 9.04
CA GLU A 112 -5.02 -17.45 8.86
C GLU A 112 -5.30 -16.16 9.62
N ILE A 113 -5.96 -15.21 8.97
CA ILE A 113 -6.37 -13.96 9.58
C ILE A 113 -7.67 -14.22 10.33
N SER A 114 -7.71 -13.88 11.62
CA SER A 114 -8.94 -14.07 12.40
C SER A 114 -10.06 -13.16 11.86
N GLY A 115 -11.18 -13.75 11.46
CA GLY A 115 -12.34 -13.05 10.88
C GLY A 115 -13.10 -12.13 11.84
N GLN A 116 -12.48 -11.71 12.95
CA GLN A 116 -12.98 -10.66 13.85
C GLN A 116 -12.92 -9.27 13.19
N ASN A 117 -12.09 -9.11 12.15
CA ASN A 117 -11.96 -7.89 11.38
C ASN A 117 -12.30 -8.15 9.90
N ASP A 118 -13.42 -7.62 9.41
CA ASP A 118 -13.89 -7.76 8.01
C ASP A 118 -13.11 -6.84 7.05
N TYR A 119 -11.82 -7.10 6.87
CA TYR A 119 -11.00 -6.41 5.86
C TYR A 119 -10.91 -7.17 4.53
N GLY A 120 -11.65 -8.28 4.38
CA GLY A 120 -11.67 -9.07 3.15
C GLY A 120 -10.34 -9.77 2.85
N GLU A 121 -9.64 -10.26 3.88
CA GLU A 121 -8.33 -10.91 3.77
C GLU A 121 -8.37 -12.15 4.66
N ASP A 122 -8.10 -13.33 4.10
CA ASP A 122 -8.26 -14.60 4.82
C ASP A 122 -6.92 -15.20 5.25
N LEU A 123 -5.85 -14.96 4.48
CA LEU A 123 -4.52 -15.53 4.73
C LEU A 123 -3.40 -14.50 4.59
N PHE A 124 -2.36 -14.65 5.41
CA PHE A 124 -1.00 -14.22 5.08
C PHE A 124 -0.19 -15.41 4.56
N VAL A 125 0.54 -15.20 3.48
CA VAL A 125 1.49 -16.19 2.94
C VAL A 125 2.87 -15.55 2.93
N THR A 126 3.80 -16.14 3.66
CA THR A 126 5.21 -15.79 3.64
C THR A 126 5.97 -16.80 2.79
N PHE A 127 6.58 -16.32 1.71
CA PHE A 127 7.28 -17.19 0.77
C PHE A 127 8.64 -17.64 1.31
N THR A 128 9.01 -18.84 0.90
CA THR A 128 10.29 -19.46 1.17
C THR A 128 11.01 -19.74 -0.14
N ASN A 129 12.34 -19.81 -0.08
CA ASN A 129 13.19 -20.21 -1.18
C ASN A 129 14.28 -21.13 -0.60
N ALA A 130 14.40 -22.34 -1.14
CA ALA A 130 15.35 -23.36 -0.67
C ALA A 130 15.31 -23.56 0.86
N GLY A 131 14.10 -23.69 1.42
CA GLY A 131 13.88 -23.91 2.85
C GLY A 131 14.16 -22.69 3.74
N ARG A 132 14.41 -21.50 3.17
CA ARG A 132 14.62 -20.25 3.92
C ARG A 132 13.51 -19.26 3.64
N VAL A 133 13.04 -18.58 4.68
CA VAL A 133 12.08 -17.48 4.55
C VAL A 133 12.70 -16.33 3.75
N THR A 134 12.00 -15.87 2.72
CA THR A 134 12.42 -14.76 1.85
C THR A 134 12.04 -13.39 2.43
N ASN A 135 11.17 -13.38 3.43
CA ASN A 135 10.45 -12.21 3.94
C ASN A 135 9.48 -11.58 2.93
N ASP A 136 9.29 -12.16 1.75
CA ASP A 136 8.25 -11.73 0.81
C ASP A 136 6.91 -12.24 1.32
N VAL A 137 5.98 -11.33 1.56
CA VAL A 137 4.67 -11.62 2.14
C VAL A 137 3.58 -11.10 1.22
N ILE A 138 2.53 -11.89 1.04
CA ILE A 138 1.27 -11.48 0.42
C ILE A 138 0.10 -11.72 1.35
N LYS A 139 -0.97 -10.95 1.17
CA LYS A 139 -2.30 -11.26 1.70
C LYS A 139 -3.10 -11.99 0.63
N VAL A 140 -3.99 -12.89 1.03
CA VAL A 140 -4.87 -13.60 0.10
C VAL A 140 -6.32 -13.51 0.55
N GLN A 141 -7.19 -13.05 -0.36
CA GLN A 141 -8.64 -13.22 -0.26
C GLN A 141 -9.01 -14.50 -1.01
N VAL A 142 -9.56 -15.46 -0.30
CA VAL A 142 -10.03 -16.74 -0.80
C VAL A 142 -11.55 -16.69 -0.98
N LYS A 143 -12.04 -17.22 -2.11
CA LYS A 143 -13.47 -17.39 -2.38
C LYS A 143 -13.73 -18.80 -2.88
N GLY A 144 -14.67 -19.51 -2.25
CA GLY A 144 -15.06 -20.87 -2.66
C GLY A 144 -16.46 -20.92 -3.25
N GLY A 145 -16.63 -21.66 -4.35
CA GLY A 145 -17.95 -22.05 -4.86
C GLY A 145 -18.27 -21.59 -6.30
N ALA A 146 -19.28 -22.23 -6.89
CA ALA A 146 -19.69 -21.96 -8.27
C ALA A 146 -20.26 -20.55 -8.51
N SER A 147 -20.69 -19.83 -7.46
CA SER A 147 -21.24 -18.47 -7.55
C SER A 147 -20.24 -17.42 -8.04
N TRP A 148 -18.94 -17.73 -8.01
CA TRP A 148 -17.88 -16.85 -8.48
C TRP A 148 -17.56 -16.99 -9.97
N ARG A 149 -18.13 -18.01 -10.65
CA ARG A 149 -17.95 -18.25 -12.09
C ARG A 149 -18.57 -17.13 -12.93
N ARG A 150 -17.92 -16.79 -14.03
CA ARG A 150 -18.35 -15.83 -15.07
C ARG A 150 -18.01 -16.41 -16.43
N SER A 151 -18.57 -15.83 -17.50
CA SER A 151 -18.26 -16.24 -18.88
C SER A 151 -16.78 -16.11 -19.26
N TYR A 152 -16.04 -15.24 -18.56
CA TYR A 152 -14.61 -14.99 -18.79
C TYR A 152 -13.68 -15.64 -17.74
N GLY A 153 -14.19 -16.55 -16.90
CA GLY A 153 -13.46 -17.17 -15.80
C GLY A 153 -14.16 -16.92 -14.46
N TYR A 154 -13.55 -16.14 -13.58
CA TYR A 154 -14.06 -15.87 -12.24
C TYR A 154 -13.99 -14.39 -11.87
N ALA A 155 -14.76 -14.01 -10.85
CA ALA A 155 -14.88 -12.63 -10.40
C ALA A 155 -14.98 -12.54 -8.89
N VAL A 156 -14.08 -11.77 -8.28
CA VAL A 156 -14.13 -11.45 -6.84
C VAL A 156 -14.53 -9.97 -6.68
N PRO A 157 -15.66 -9.67 -6.01
CA PRO A 157 -16.10 -8.29 -5.81
C PRO A 157 -15.17 -7.57 -4.83
N VAL A 158 -14.81 -6.33 -5.16
CA VAL A 158 -13.91 -5.50 -4.35
C VAL A 158 -14.64 -4.90 -3.15
N ARG A 159 -15.89 -4.46 -3.35
CA ARG A 159 -16.73 -3.80 -2.33
C ARG A 159 -15.98 -2.64 -1.64
N GLN A 160 -16.07 -2.53 -0.31
CA GLN A 160 -15.42 -1.48 0.48
C GLN A 160 -13.90 -1.67 0.64
N HIS A 161 -13.30 -2.75 0.14
CA HIS A 161 -11.89 -3.06 0.40
C HIS A 161 -10.92 -2.49 -0.64
N GLY A 162 -11.41 -1.74 -1.64
CA GLY A 162 -10.60 -1.25 -2.75
C GLY A 162 -9.38 -0.45 -2.32
N ASP A 163 -9.54 0.46 -1.36
CA ASP A 163 -8.43 1.28 -0.86
C ASP A 163 -7.43 0.45 -0.06
N THR A 164 -7.91 -0.41 0.85
CA THR A 164 -7.06 -1.31 1.65
C THR A 164 -6.25 -2.25 0.75
N TRP A 165 -6.88 -2.85 -0.26
CA TRP A 165 -6.23 -3.79 -1.17
C TRP A 165 -5.26 -3.11 -2.15
N SER A 166 -5.50 -1.86 -2.54
CA SER A 166 -4.66 -1.14 -3.49
C SER A 166 -3.48 -0.41 -2.84
N ASN A 167 -3.65 0.08 -1.62
CA ASN A 167 -2.70 0.96 -0.93
C ASN A 167 -2.07 0.34 0.33
N GLY A 168 -2.53 -0.82 0.80
CA GLY A 168 -1.98 -1.48 1.98
C GLY A 168 -0.51 -1.90 1.82
N ASN A 169 0.24 -2.00 2.91
CA ASN A 169 1.69 -2.31 2.85
C ASN A 169 2.04 -3.71 2.33
N VAL A 170 1.05 -4.61 2.28
CA VAL A 170 1.19 -5.97 1.78
C VAL A 170 0.20 -6.15 0.63
N PRO A 171 0.64 -6.57 -0.57
CA PRO A 171 -0.26 -6.73 -1.69
C PRO A 171 -1.23 -7.90 -1.47
N VAL A 172 -2.44 -7.74 -1.99
CA VAL A 172 -3.56 -8.68 -1.91
C VAL A 172 -3.71 -9.44 -3.22
N PHE A 173 -3.79 -10.75 -3.12
CA PHE A 173 -4.12 -11.66 -4.22
C PHE A 173 -5.52 -12.25 -3.97
N CYS A 174 -6.29 -12.43 -5.03
CA CYS A 174 -7.54 -13.16 -4.96
C CYS A 174 -7.32 -14.59 -5.45
N VAL A 175 -7.84 -15.56 -4.71
CA VAL A 175 -7.87 -16.97 -5.11
C VAL A 175 -9.31 -17.47 -5.07
N VAL A 176 -9.74 -18.15 -6.13
CA VAL A 176 -11.05 -18.77 -6.24
C VAL A 176 -10.89 -20.28 -6.31
N PHE A 177 -11.54 -21.01 -5.39
CA PHE A 177 -11.68 -22.46 -5.48
C PHE A 177 -12.98 -22.81 -6.19
N ASP A 178 -12.87 -23.53 -7.30
CA ASP A 178 -14.01 -24.04 -8.05
C ASP A 178 -14.30 -25.51 -7.71
N PRO A 179 -15.41 -25.82 -7.02
CA PRO A 179 -15.73 -27.19 -6.62
C PRO A 179 -16.13 -28.09 -7.80
N GLY A 180 -16.45 -27.54 -8.97
CA GLY A 180 -16.79 -28.36 -10.13
C GLY A 180 -15.57 -28.85 -10.91
N THR A 181 -14.44 -28.14 -10.82
CA THR A 181 -13.15 -28.58 -11.39
C THR A 181 -12.17 -29.04 -10.31
N GLU A 182 -12.49 -28.81 -9.04
CA GLU A 182 -11.62 -29.00 -7.88
C GLU A 182 -10.27 -28.26 -8.01
N GLN A 183 -10.28 -27.09 -8.65
CA GLN A 183 -9.07 -26.30 -8.91
C GLN A 183 -9.13 -24.93 -8.24
N LEU A 184 -7.95 -24.38 -7.97
CA LEU A 184 -7.75 -23.01 -7.52
C LEU A 184 -7.37 -22.14 -8.72
N TYR A 185 -7.87 -20.91 -8.75
CA TYR A 185 -7.54 -19.90 -9.76
C TYR A 185 -7.17 -18.60 -9.08
N TRP A 186 -6.25 -17.83 -9.65
CA TRP A 186 -5.71 -16.66 -8.96
C TRP A 186 -5.60 -15.40 -9.81
N ALA A 187 -5.55 -14.24 -9.14
CA ALA A 187 -5.16 -12.97 -9.73
C ALA A 187 -4.56 -12.02 -8.69
N ASN A 188 -3.65 -11.14 -9.14
CA ASN A 188 -3.13 -10.04 -8.34
C ASN A 188 -4.19 -8.92 -8.24
N ALA A 189 -4.86 -8.81 -7.10
CA ALA A 189 -5.92 -7.83 -6.89
C ALA A 189 -5.33 -6.42 -6.79
N THR A 190 -4.27 -6.25 -6.00
CA THR A 190 -3.59 -4.95 -5.85
C THR A 190 -3.16 -4.40 -7.20
N GLU A 191 -2.56 -5.21 -8.06
CA GLU A 191 -2.14 -4.78 -9.40
C GLU A 191 -3.33 -4.33 -10.26
N GLN A 192 -4.41 -5.11 -10.31
CA GLN A 192 -5.59 -4.75 -11.10
C GLN A 192 -6.25 -3.46 -10.61
N LEU A 193 -6.34 -3.27 -9.29
CA LEU A 193 -6.88 -2.05 -8.67
C LEU A 193 -6.01 -0.84 -9.00
N ARG A 194 -4.69 -0.92 -8.78
CA ARG A 194 -3.75 0.19 -9.06
C ARG A 194 -3.69 0.51 -10.55
N ARG A 195 -3.72 -0.50 -11.43
CA ARG A 195 -3.82 -0.29 -12.88
C ARG A 195 -5.13 0.41 -13.24
N GLY A 196 -6.25 0.05 -12.60
CA GLY A 196 -7.51 0.73 -12.84
C GLY A 196 -7.49 2.19 -12.42
N VAL A 197 -6.94 2.51 -11.25
CA VAL A 197 -6.75 3.91 -10.82
C VAL A 197 -5.89 4.69 -11.82
N ARG A 198 -4.82 4.10 -12.36
CA ARG A 198 -4.00 4.73 -13.41
C ARG A 198 -4.72 4.93 -14.74
N GLU A 199 -5.76 4.15 -15.00
CA GLU A 199 -6.58 4.22 -16.20
C GLU A 199 -7.86 5.02 -15.95
N GLY A 200 -7.97 5.74 -14.83
CA GLY A 200 -9.16 6.54 -14.49
C GLY A 200 -10.41 5.73 -14.19
N ARG A 201 -10.27 4.42 -13.96
CA ARG A 201 -11.41 3.51 -13.75
C ARG A 201 -11.46 2.96 -12.34
N GLN A 202 -12.64 3.06 -11.74
CA GLN A 202 -12.92 2.37 -10.48
C GLN A 202 -13.11 0.86 -10.74
N VAL A 203 -12.21 0.05 -10.20
CA VAL A 203 -12.28 -1.42 -10.33
C VAL A 203 -13.20 -1.98 -9.26
N ARG A 204 -14.43 -2.37 -9.66
CA ARG A 204 -15.42 -2.95 -8.74
C ARG A 204 -15.27 -4.46 -8.55
N THR A 205 -14.50 -5.11 -9.41
CA THR A 205 -14.36 -6.57 -9.44
C THR A 205 -12.97 -6.94 -9.93
N VAL A 206 -12.28 -7.80 -9.18
CA VAL A 206 -11.05 -8.45 -9.61
C VAL A 206 -11.41 -9.57 -10.57
N LYS A 207 -10.88 -9.50 -11.79
CA LYS A 207 -11.09 -10.54 -12.80
C LYS A 207 -10.03 -11.62 -12.60
N VAL A 208 -10.47 -12.86 -12.39
CA VAL A 208 -9.59 -14.02 -12.23
C VAL A 208 -9.75 -14.89 -13.48
N PRO A 209 -8.74 -14.96 -14.37
CA PRO A 209 -8.87 -15.68 -15.62
C PRO A 209 -8.90 -17.19 -15.39
N ALA A 210 -9.69 -17.92 -16.17
CA ALA A 210 -9.76 -19.40 -16.09
C ALA A 210 -8.43 -20.08 -16.48
N THR A 211 -7.50 -19.36 -17.10
CA THR A 211 -6.17 -19.86 -17.45
C THR A 211 -5.16 -19.72 -16.31
N ALA A 212 -5.44 -18.90 -15.28
CA ALA A 212 -4.55 -18.73 -14.14
C ALA A 212 -4.85 -19.78 -13.06
N VAL A 213 -4.64 -21.04 -13.41
CA VAL A 213 -4.72 -22.16 -12.47
C VAL A 213 -3.60 -22.03 -11.43
N LEU A 214 -3.88 -22.42 -10.20
CA LEU A 214 -2.94 -22.54 -9.09
C LEU A 214 -2.96 -23.99 -8.59
N ASP A 215 -1.93 -24.74 -8.94
CA ASP A 215 -1.75 -26.15 -8.61
C ASP A 215 -0.27 -26.48 -8.42
N ASP A 216 0.05 -27.75 -8.20
CA ASP A 216 1.42 -28.24 -8.05
C ASP A 216 2.35 -27.87 -9.21
N THR A 217 1.83 -27.76 -10.42
CA THR A 217 2.62 -27.49 -11.63
C THR A 217 2.85 -26.00 -11.87
N THR A 218 1.97 -25.16 -11.34
CA THR A 218 1.95 -23.70 -11.56
C THR A 218 2.37 -22.87 -10.35
N LEU A 219 2.47 -23.50 -9.17
CA LEU A 219 2.80 -22.81 -7.92
C LEU A 219 4.13 -22.07 -7.98
N THR A 220 5.20 -22.67 -8.52
CA THR A 220 6.51 -21.99 -8.64
C THR A 220 6.41 -20.71 -9.47
N LEU A 221 5.70 -20.77 -10.61
CA LEU A 221 5.46 -19.59 -11.45
C LEU A 221 4.64 -18.52 -10.72
N PHE A 222 3.62 -18.94 -9.97
CA PHE A 222 2.84 -18.03 -9.14
C PHE A 222 3.73 -17.33 -8.10
N VAL A 223 4.56 -18.09 -7.36
CA VAL A 223 5.45 -17.58 -6.31
C VAL A 223 6.45 -16.60 -6.90
N ASP A 224 7.10 -16.93 -8.03
CA ASP A 224 8.06 -16.04 -8.68
C ASP A 224 7.39 -14.74 -9.15
N THR A 225 6.20 -14.85 -9.72
CA THR A 225 5.40 -13.68 -10.15
C THR A 225 5.00 -12.80 -8.96
N ALA A 226 4.52 -13.41 -7.88
CA ALA A 226 4.10 -12.71 -6.68
C ALA A 226 5.28 -12.03 -5.98
N ARG A 227 6.42 -12.72 -5.87
CA ARG A 227 7.65 -12.18 -5.26
C ARG A 227 8.24 -11.04 -6.08
N ALA A 228 8.26 -11.14 -7.41
CA ALA A 228 8.66 -10.04 -8.27
C ALA A 228 7.78 -8.80 -8.05
N TYR A 229 6.46 -9.00 -7.93
CA TYR A 229 5.54 -7.90 -7.62
C TYR A 229 5.77 -7.32 -6.22
N VAL A 230 5.95 -8.16 -5.18
CA VAL A 230 6.25 -7.71 -3.81
C VAL A 230 7.55 -6.90 -3.76
N GLY A 231 8.60 -7.35 -4.44
CA GLY A 231 9.88 -6.64 -4.54
C GLY A 231 9.72 -5.25 -5.14
N GLY A 232 9.03 -5.14 -6.28
CA GLY A 232 8.73 -3.85 -6.91
C GLY A 232 7.82 -2.96 -6.04
N TYR A 233 6.82 -3.55 -5.38
CA TYR A 233 5.88 -2.87 -4.50
C TYR A 233 6.59 -2.23 -3.30
N ARG A 234 7.42 -3.01 -2.60
CA ARG A 234 8.22 -2.53 -1.47
C ARG A 234 9.29 -1.54 -1.90
N GLY A 235 9.99 -1.81 -3.01
CA GLY A 235 11.00 -0.91 -3.55
C GLY A 235 10.43 0.48 -3.84
N ARG A 236 9.28 0.56 -4.50
CA ARG A 236 8.56 1.82 -4.71
C ARG A 236 8.24 2.51 -3.37
N ASN A 237 7.66 1.78 -2.41
CA ASN A 237 7.27 2.39 -1.13
C ASN A 237 8.49 2.87 -0.32
N ALA A 238 9.61 2.16 -0.38
CA ALA A 238 10.87 2.58 0.24
C ALA A 238 11.43 3.85 -0.40
N VAL A 239 11.39 3.96 -1.73
CA VAL A 239 11.78 5.18 -2.44
C VAL A 239 10.87 6.34 -2.06
N LEU A 240 9.55 6.14 -2.05
CA LEU A 240 8.60 7.19 -1.63
C LEU A 240 8.83 7.63 -0.18
N ALA A 241 9.07 6.69 0.74
CA ALA A 241 9.37 7.02 2.13
C ALA A 241 10.66 7.86 2.23
N HIS A 242 11.73 7.45 1.55
CA HIS A 242 13.00 8.18 1.54
C HIS A 242 12.86 9.59 0.97
N LEU A 243 12.21 9.73 -0.18
CA LEU A 243 11.96 11.04 -0.79
C LEU A 243 11.09 11.93 0.10
N GLY A 244 10.10 11.34 0.78
CA GLY A 244 9.22 12.06 1.70
C GLY A 244 9.97 12.54 2.95
N GLU A 245 10.82 11.70 3.52
CA GLU A 245 11.70 12.08 4.64
C GLU A 245 12.64 13.23 4.24
N MET A 246 13.24 13.17 3.06
CA MET A 246 14.13 14.22 2.57
C MET A 246 13.43 15.56 2.37
N ALA A 247 12.23 15.54 1.79
CA ALA A 247 11.48 16.75 1.48
C ALA A 247 10.51 17.19 2.60
N GLY A 248 10.47 16.47 3.74
CA GLY A 248 9.58 16.79 4.85
C GLY A 248 8.09 16.60 4.54
N VAL A 249 7.74 15.72 3.59
CA VAL A 249 6.36 15.46 3.14
C VAL A 249 5.99 13.98 3.22
N VAL A 250 4.70 13.68 3.18
CA VAL A 250 4.20 12.31 3.10
C VAL A 250 3.51 12.10 1.75
N PHE A 251 4.04 11.16 0.97
CA PHE A 251 3.42 10.74 -0.29
C PHE A 251 2.39 9.62 -0.06
N SER A 252 1.24 9.73 -0.71
CA SER A 252 0.28 8.64 -0.80
C SER A 252 0.76 7.57 -1.79
N PRO A 253 0.45 6.28 -1.58
CA PRO A 253 0.70 5.23 -2.57
C PRO A 253 0.01 5.45 -3.93
N SER A 254 -1.03 6.28 -3.96
CA SER A 254 -1.76 6.71 -5.17
C SER A 254 -1.12 7.89 -5.89
N ASP A 255 -0.14 8.56 -5.28
CA ASP A 255 0.53 9.71 -5.87
C ASP A 255 1.45 9.32 -7.03
N HIS A 256 1.59 10.26 -7.96
CA HIS A 256 2.55 10.20 -9.05
C HIS A 256 3.76 11.01 -8.62
N VAL A 257 4.79 10.32 -8.15
CA VAL A 257 6.04 10.90 -7.70
C VAL A 257 7.12 10.50 -8.68
N LEU A 258 7.73 11.49 -9.32
CA LEU A 258 8.87 11.33 -10.21
C LEU A 258 10.04 12.08 -9.59
N HIS A 259 11.21 11.45 -9.58
CA HIS A 259 12.42 11.99 -8.99
C HIS A 259 13.52 12.05 -10.04
N TRP A 260 14.30 13.12 -10.00
CA TRP A 260 15.47 13.29 -10.84
C TRP A 260 16.54 14.09 -10.11
N VAL A 261 17.80 13.79 -10.44
CA VAL A 261 18.99 14.47 -9.92
C VAL A 261 19.70 15.08 -11.11
N ASN A 262 19.93 16.39 -11.08
CA ASN A 262 20.59 17.09 -12.17
C ASN A 262 22.12 16.95 -12.10
N GLU A 263 22.84 17.61 -13.00
CA GLU A 263 24.32 17.56 -13.05
C GLU A 263 25.02 18.26 -11.87
N TYR A 264 24.28 19.07 -11.11
CA TYR A 264 24.74 19.79 -9.92
C TYR A 264 24.39 19.06 -8.61
N GLU A 265 23.93 17.80 -8.71
CA GLU A 265 23.44 16.98 -7.58
C GLU A 265 22.18 17.54 -6.89
N GLU A 266 21.54 18.53 -7.50
CA GLU A 266 20.27 19.07 -7.03
C GLU A 266 19.15 18.08 -7.35
N GLN A 267 18.19 17.99 -6.45
CA GLN A 267 17.17 16.97 -6.49
C GLN A 267 15.80 17.58 -6.69
N LEU A 268 15.09 17.05 -7.69
CA LEU A 268 13.77 17.49 -8.07
C LEU A 268 12.78 16.36 -7.85
N ILE A 269 11.68 16.67 -7.19
CA ILE A 269 10.54 15.78 -7.03
C ILE A 269 9.33 16.44 -7.65
N PHE A 270 8.80 15.81 -8.69
CA PHE A 270 7.52 16.14 -9.28
C PHE A 270 6.45 15.28 -8.60
N TRP A 271 5.48 15.94 -7.97
CA TRP A 271 4.44 15.29 -7.20
C TRP A 271 3.05 15.68 -7.72
N GLN A 272 2.39 14.74 -8.40
CA GLN A 272 1.01 14.90 -8.87
C GLN A 272 0.09 13.99 -8.06
N ARG A 273 -0.80 14.60 -7.26
CA ARG A 273 -1.85 13.87 -6.56
C ARG A 273 -3.03 13.60 -7.51
N PRO A 274 -3.73 12.46 -7.35
CA PRO A 274 -4.96 12.18 -8.09
C PRO A 274 -6.01 13.27 -7.82
N GLY A 275 -6.66 13.76 -8.87
CA GLY A 275 -7.74 14.74 -8.76
C GLY A 275 -7.29 16.19 -8.54
N GLU A 276 -5.98 16.48 -8.48
CA GLU A 276 -5.48 17.86 -8.49
C GLU A 276 -5.19 18.33 -9.92
N SER A 277 -5.58 19.56 -10.26
CA SER A 277 -5.31 20.17 -11.57
C SER A 277 -3.88 20.71 -11.73
N HIS A 278 -3.08 20.65 -10.67
CA HIS A 278 -1.68 21.07 -10.65
C HIS A 278 -0.83 19.95 -10.05
N ALA A 279 0.48 20.03 -10.30
CA ALA A 279 1.47 19.24 -9.58
C ALA A 279 2.19 20.13 -8.56
N THR A 280 2.88 19.53 -7.61
CA THR A 280 3.79 20.19 -6.69
C THR A 280 5.23 19.85 -7.08
N LEU A 281 6.07 20.87 -7.21
CA LEU A 281 7.52 20.73 -7.34
C LEU A 281 8.14 20.88 -5.96
N LEU A 282 8.98 19.92 -5.58
CA LEU A 282 9.88 20.01 -4.43
C LEU A 282 11.30 20.00 -4.99
N HIS A 283 12.09 21.03 -4.67
CA HIS A 283 13.42 21.23 -5.20
C HIS A 283 14.40 21.42 -4.04
N SER A 284 15.55 20.74 -4.06
CA SER A 284 16.53 20.83 -2.97
C SER A 284 16.99 22.26 -2.69
N ASP A 285 17.20 23.05 -3.75
CA ASP A 285 17.67 24.43 -3.66
C ASP A 285 16.63 25.43 -3.19
N LEU A 286 15.37 25.01 -3.14
CA LEU A 286 14.27 25.80 -2.59
C LEU A 286 13.91 25.30 -1.19
N ASP A 287 14.87 24.69 -0.48
CA ASP A 287 14.68 24.09 0.85
C ASP A 287 13.50 23.10 0.92
N TRP A 288 13.18 22.48 -0.23
CA TRP A 288 12.01 21.62 -0.42
C TRP A 288 10.65 22.29 -0.22
N ASP A 289 10.58 23.62 -0.26
CA ASP A 289 9.32 24.34 -0.17
C ASP A 289 8.38 23.89 -1.31
N PRO A 290 7.14 23.45 -1.00
CA PRO A 290 6.19 23.00 -2.01
C PRO A 290 5.78 24.12 -2.96
N VAL A 291 6.10 23.99 -4.25
CA VAL A 291 5.71 24.97 -5.27
C VAL A 291 4.66 24.38 -6.21
N PRO A 292 3.43 24.92 -6.26
CA PRO A 292 2.40 24.44 -7.17
C PRO A 292 2.70 24.88 -8.62
N ILE A 293 2.86 23.89 -9.50
CA ILE A 293 3.24 24.05 -10.90
C ILE A 293 2.16 23.46 -11.83
N THR A 294 1.98 24.11 -12.98
CA THR A 294 1.09 23.67 -14.06
C THR A 294 1.85 23.71 -15.39
N PRO A 295 1.39 22.98 -16.42
CA PRO A 295 1.97 23.09 -17.76
C PRO A 295 1.94 24.54 -18.28
N GLY A 296 0.86 25.29 -18.00
CA GLY A 296 0.71 26.70 -18.38
C GLY A 296 1.74 27.63 -17.73
N LYS A 297 2.25 27.26 -16.55
CA LYS A 297 3.28 27.99 -15.81
C LYS A 297 4.71 27.57 -16.15
N LEU A 298 4.93 26.58 -17.01
CA LEU A 298 6.27 26.19 -17.48
C LEU A 298 6.59 26.93 -18.77
N LEU A 299 7.64 27.75 -18.78
CA LEU A 299 8.14 28.45 -19.95
C LEU A 299 9.47 27.85 -20.38
N ILE A 300 9.58 27.46 -21.65
CA ILE A 300 10.82 26.98 -22.28
C ILE A 300 11.16 27.93 -23.44
N PRO A 301 12.29 28.66 -23.37
CA PRO A 301 12.73 29.55 -24.45
C PRO A 301 12.94 28.80 -25.77
N GLY A 302 12.57 29.41 -26.90
CA GLY A 302 12.79 28.83 -28.23
C GLY A 302 11.66 27.94 -28.77
N GLY A 303 10.56 27.79 -28.02
CA GLY A 303 9.31 27.14 -28.47
C GLY A 303 9.07 25.76 -27.85
N SER A 304 7.80 25.40 -27.66
CA SER A 304 7.41 24.08 -27.17
C SER A 304 7.53 23.01 -28.28
N PRO A 305 7.80 21.74 -27.93
CA PRO A 305 7.67 20.63 -28.86
C PRO A 305 6.27 20.59 -29.51
N PRO A 306 6.13 20.11 -30.76
CA PRO A 306 4.83 20.07 -31.43
C PRO A 306 3.78 19.31 -30.61
N GLY A 307 2.66 19.96 -30.29
CA GLY A 307 1.49 19.34 -29.66
C GLY A 307 1.34 19.55 -28.14
N LEU A 308 2.33 20.11 -27.44
CA LEU A 308 2.22 20.50 -26.02
C LEU A 308 2.31 22.01 -25.89
N LYS A 309 1.31 22.64 -25.28
CA LYS A 309 1.28 24.09 -25.08
C LYS A 309 1.77 24.43 -23.68
N PHE A 310 3.07 24.69 -23.56
CA PHE A 310 3.68 25.17 -22.32
C PHE A 310 3.72 26.70 -22.31
N GLY A 311 3.54 27.31 -21.14
CA GLY A 311 3.75 28.76 -20.98
C GLY A 311 2.59 29.64 -21.46
N GLU A 312 1.39 29.07 -21.67
CA GLU A 312 0.20 29.84 -22.10
C GLU A 312 -0.17 30.96 -21.12
N ASP A 313 0.15 30.78 -19.83
CA ASP A 313 -0.18 31.74 -18.76
C ASP A 313 0.73 32.99 -18.79
N PHE A 314 1.85 32.97 -19.53
CA PHE A 314 2.75 34.11 -19.64
C PHE A 314 2.36 35.06 -20.78
N PRO A 315 2.55 36.39 -20.63
CA PRO A 315 2.43 37.33 -21.73
C PRO A 315 3.36 37.00 -22.90
N GLU A 316 2.92 37.23 -24.13
CA GLU A 316 3.67 36.86 -25.35
C GLU A 316 5.07 37.51 -25.41
N ASP A 317 5.19 38.78 -24.99
CA ASP A 317 6.47 39.49 -24.91
C ASP A 317 7.45 38.79 -23.98
N LEU A 318 6.96 38.27 -22.84
CA LEU A 318 7.76 37.57 -21.85
C LEU A 318 8.22 36.20 -22.36
N ARG A 319 7.38 35.51 -23.15
CA ARG A 319 7.78 34.26 -23.83
C ARG A 319 8.87 34.48 -24.88
N ARG A 320 8.89 35.65 -25.53
CA ARG A 320 9.90 36.01 -26.53
C ARG A 320 11.21 36.49 -25.92
N MET A 321 11.17 37.05 -24.71
CA MET A 321 12.33 37.71 -24.08
C MET A 321 12.98 36.92 -22.93
N ALA A 322 12.32 35.92 -22.34
CA ALA A 322 12.90 35.13 -21.26
C ALA A 322 14.12 34.34 -21.75
N PRO A 323 15.34 34.62 -21.25
CA PRO A 323 16.55 33.95 -21.72
C PRO A 323 16.76 32.57 -21.07
N PHE A 324 15.98 32.24 -20.03
CA PHE A 324 16.07 31.00 -19.27
C PHE A 324 14.69 30.36 -19.06
N PRO A 325 14.62 29.03 -18.98
CA PRO A 325 13.40 28.35 -18.58
C PRO A 325 12.92 28.74 -17.18
N VAL A 326 11.60 28.82 -16.99
CA VAL A 326 11.00 29.11 -15.68
C VAL A 326 9.74 28.28 -15.44
N VAL A 327 9.48 27.91 -14.18
CA VAL A 327 8.20 27.33 -13.77
C VAL A 327 7.67 28.02 -12.51
N GLY A 328 6.49 28.64 -12.61
CA GLY A 328 5.88 29.28 -11.42
C GLY A 328 6.76 30.32 -10.72
N GLY A 329 7.68 30.97 -11.45
CA GLY A 329 8.65 31.93 -10.89
C GLY A 329 10.01 31.34 -10.50
N ILE A 330 10.17 30.02 -10.56
CA ILE A 330 11.46 29.33 -10.35
C ILE A 330 12.25 29.35 -11.65
N ILE A 331 13.54 29.72 -11.59
CA ILE A 331 14.47 29.60 -12.71
C ILE A 331 14.96 28.17 -12.80
N LEU A 332 14.93 27.60 -14.00
CA LEU A 332 15.39 26.24 -14.26
C LEU A 332 16.51 26.26 -15.31
N ASN A 333 17.40 25.28 -15.25
CA ASN A 333 18.23 24.95 -16.41
C ASN A 333 17.41 24.19 -17.48
N MET A 334 17.99 24.02 -18.67
CA MET A 334 17.28 23.38 -19.78
C MET A 334 16.94 21.90 -19.50
N PRO A 335 17.86 21.07 -18.96
CA PRO A 335 17.53 19.70 -18.55
C PRO A 335 16.35 19.60 -17.57
N GLU A 336 16.28 20.46 -16.54
CA GLU A 336 15.17 20.53 -15.59
C GLU A 336 13.85 20.83 -16.26
N ALA A 337 13.83 21.83 -17.13
CA ALA A 337 12.63 22.23 -17.84
C ALA A 337 12.11 21.12 -18.77
N LEU A 338 13.01 20.42 -19.46
CA LEU A 338 12.65 19.27 -20.31
C LEU A 338 12.16 18.07 -19.50
N TRP A 339 12.78 17.81 -18.35
CA TRP A 339 12.32 16.78 -17.43
C TRP A 339 10.91 17.09 -16.89
N LEU A 340 10.65 18.33 -16.46
CA LEU A 340 9.32 18.77 -16.02
C LEU A 340 8.28 18.70 -17.14
N ALA A 341 8.62 19.12 -18.36
CA ALA A 341 7.74 18.97 -19.52
C ALA A 341 7.36 17.50 -19.76
N SER A 342 8.33 16.60 -19.61
CA SER A 342 8.10 15.15 -19.72
C SER A 342 7.22 14.62 -18.59
N CYS A 343 7.42 15.09 -17.35
CA CYS A 343 6.58 14.76 -16.21
C CYS A 343 5.13 15.21 -16.44
N PHE A 344 4.92 16.44 -16.91
CA PHE A 344 3.61 16.93 -17.27
C PHE A 344 2.95 16.06 -18.36
N SER A 345 3.68 15.71 -19.42
CA SER A 345 3.14 14.83 -20.46
C SER A 345 2.77 13.44 -19.91
N ALA A 346 3.64 12.82 -19.11
CA ALA A 346 3.41 11.49 -18.54
C ALA A 346 2.25 11.44 -17.53
N THR A 347 1.86 12.58 -16.96
CA THR A 347 0.82 12.70 -15.94
C THR A 347 -0.41 13.49 -16.42
N GLU A 348 -0.51 13.78 -17.71
CA GLU A 348 -1.62 14.57 -18.28
C GLU A 348 -2.99 13.96 -17.97
N TRP A 349 -3.10 12.63 -18.10
CA TRP A 349 -4.34 11.90 -17.82
C TRP A 349 -4.85 12.13 -16.39
N ALA A 350 -3.95 12.21 -15.41
CA ALA A 350 -4.30 12.39 -14.00
C ALA A 350 -4.88 13.79 -13.71
N ARG A 351 -4.51 14.80 -14.51
CA ARG A 351 -5.04 16.17 -14.38
C ARG A 351 -6.34 16.39 -15.15
N ARG A 352 -6.52 15.73 -16.31
CA ARG A 352 -7.78 15.83 -17.08
C ARG A 352 -8.99 15.37 -16.27
N GLU A 353 -8.82 14.40 -15.37
CA GLU A 353 -9.86 13.95 -14.44
C GLU A 353 -10.25 15.02 -13.41
N ALA A 354 -9.29 15.81 -12.95
CA ALA A 354 -9.53 16.93 -12.04
C ALA A 354 -10.33 18.06 -12.72
N GLU A 355 -9.96 18.39 -13.96
CA GLU A 355 -10.55 19.48 -14.74
C GLU A 355 -11.96 19.14 -15.25
N SER A 356 -12.23 17.86 -15.53
CA SER A 356 -13.53 17.41 -16.03
C SER A 356 -14.61 17.28 -14.95
N GLY A 357 -14.28 17.54 -13.68
CA GLY A 357 -15.27 17.65 -12.60
C GLY A 357 -16.12 16.40 -12.40
N ALA A 358 -15.62 15.22 -12.80
CA ALA A 358 -16.27 13.95 -12.50
C ALA A 358 -16.21 13.72 -10.99
N SER A 359 -17.18 14.29 -10.27
CA SER A 359 -17.33 14.08 -8.84
C SER A 359 -17.49 12.58 -8.61
N PHE A 360 -16.51 11.98 -7.95
CA PHE A 360 -16.80 10.76 -7.22
C PHE A 360 -17.84 11.14 -6.16
N PRO A 361 -18.97 10.42 -6.05
CA PRO A 361 -19.88 10.66 -4.95
C PRO A 361 -19.11 10.34 -3.68
N THR A 362 -18.73 11.39 -2.96
CA THR A 362 -18.29 11.31 -1.57
C THR A 362 -19.46 10.70 -0.83
N GLY A 363 -19.33 9.42 -0.49
CA GLY A 363 -20.27 8.77 0.41
C GLY A 363 -20.24 9.53 1.73
N THR A 364 -21.33 10.22 2.04
CA THR A 364 -22.07 10.17 3.31
C THR A 364 -23.14 11.26 3.30
N GLY A 365 -24.38 10.84 3.35
CA GLY A 365 -25.55 11.67 3.56
C GLY A 365 -26.74 10.75 3.73
N ILE A 366 -26.84 10.10 4.89
CA ILE A 366 -28.08 9.47 5.31
C ILE A 366 -29.04 10.63 5.54
N ASP A 367 -30.02 10.78 4.65
CA ASP A 367 -31.13 11.69 4.86
C ASP A 367 -32.12 10.99 5.81
N GLU A 368 -32.27 11.56 7.01
CA GLU A 368 -33.33 11.23 7.97
C GLU A 368 -34.66 11.83 7.50
N SER A 369 -35.16 11.38 6.35
CA SER A 369 -36.53 11.66 5.96
C SER A 369 -37.14 10.43 5.31
N GLY A 370 -37.65 9.55 6.18
CA GLY A 370 -38.53 8.48 5.80
C GLY A 370 -39.77 9.06 5.13
N THR A 371 -39.79 9.08 3.80
CA THR A 371 -41.02 9.20 3.03
C THR A 371 -40.84 8.52 1.68
N VAL A 372 -41.49 7.37 1.52
CA VAL A 372 -41.74 6.74 0.22
C VAL A 372 -43.03 7.33 -0.32
N ALA A 373 -43.02 7.85 -1.54
CA ALA A 373 -44.22 8.09 -2.33
C ALA A 373 -43.88 8.26 -3.82
N PRO A 374 -44.84 8.02 -4.71
CA PRO A 374 -45.52 6.76 -5.02
C PRO A 374 -44.90 6.00 -6.21
#